data_AF-A0AAU5HSV0-F1
#
_entry.id   AF-A0AAU5HSV0-F1
#
_cell.length_a   1.000
_cell.length_b   1.000
_cell.length_c   1.000
_cell.angle_alpha   90.00
_cell.angle_beta   90.00
_cell.angle_gamma   90.00
#
_symmetry.space_group_name_H-M   'P 1'
#
loop_
_entity.id
_entity.type
_entity.pdbx_description
1 polymer ?
#
loop_
_entity_poly.entity_id
_entity_poly.type
_entity_poly.pdbx_seq_one_letter_code
_entity_poly.pdbx_strand_id
1 'polypeptide(L)'
;MQPPYPASCRPRAWAAASSVLVLQSALGLTADVPAGTIAAPPTLARVYGPLTVNGLQVDGDRLAITVPADGTAQVTAPEGLTVTTA
;
A
#
# COMPACT_ATOMS: atom_id res chain seq x y z
N MET A 1 7.06 20.93 -36.30
CA MET A 1 6.73 19.50 -36.21
C MET A 1 7.10 19.04 -34.81
N GLN A 2 6.14 18.51 -34.04
CA GLN A 2 6.36 18.03 -32.66
C GLN A 2 7.06 16.65 -32.72
N PRO A 3 8.11 16.41 -31.91
CA PRO A 3 8.70 15.09 -31.80
C PRO A 3 7.66 14.08 -31.26
N PRO A 4 7.73 12.79 -31.66
CA PRO A 4 6.81 11.78 -31.18
C PRO A 4 6.90 11.70 -29.65
N TYR A 5 5.76 11.84 -28.97
CA TYR A 5 5.69 11.66 -27.53
C TYR A 5 6.18 10.23 -27.20
N PRO A 6 7.13 10.05 -26.27
CA PRO A 6 7.65 8.73 -25.94
C PRO A 6 6.49 7.82 -25.53
N ALA A 7 6.44 6.61 -26.08
CA ALA A 7 5.38 5.66 -25.80
C ALA A 7 5.24 5.47 -24.28
N SER A 8 4.00 5.61 -23.78
CA SER A 8 3.63 5.42 -22.36
C SER A 8 4.11 4.06 -21.79
N CYS A 9 4.44 3.11 -22.68
CA CYS A 9 4.95 1.78 -22.41
C CYS A 9 6.38 1.72 -21.82
N ARG A 10 7.06 2.85 -21.57
CA ARG A 10 8.30 2.89 -20.78
C ARG A 10 7.99 3.40 -19.37
N PRO A 11 7.49 2.55 -18.46
CA PRO A 11 7.12 2.98 -17.12
C PRO A 11 8.35 3.56 -16.41
N ARG A 12 8.27 4.85 -16.09
CA ARG A 12 9.25 5.53 -15.26
C ARG A 12 9.03 5.11 -13.80
N ALA A 13 10.07 5.15 -12.97
CA ALA A 13 10.00 4.76 -11.56
C ALA A 13 8.84 5.41 -10.80
N TRP A 14 8.49 6.66 -11.11
CA TRP A 14 7.36 7.37 -10.49
C TRP A 14 5.99 6.78 -10.82
N ALA A 15 5.80 6.23 -12.02
CA ALA A 15 4.54 5.58 -12.38
C ALA A 15 4.29 4.33 -11.54
N ALA A 16 5.35 3.57 -11.23
CA ALA A 16 5.28 2.43 -10.32
C ALA A 16 5.04 2.88 -8.86
N ALA A 17 5.62 4.00 -8.43
CA ALA A 17 5.39 4.54 -7.08
C ALA A 17 3.95 5.07 -6.90
N SER A 18 3.31 5.57 -7.95
CA SER A 18 1.94 6.11 -7.87
C SER A 18 0.91 5.07 -7.44
N SER A 19 1.02 3.81 -7.90
CA SER A 19 0.10 2.74 -7.46
C SER A 19 0.23 2.46 -5.97
N VAL A 20 1.46 2.47 -5.43
CA VAL A 20 1.72 2.32 -4.00
C VAL A 20 1.14 3.49 -3.21
N LEU A 21 1.25 4.73 -3.72
CA LEU A 21 0.68 5.91 -3.06
C LEU A 21 -0.85 5.89 -3.05
N VAL A 22 -1.48 5.42 -4.13
CA VAL A 22 -2.95 5.23 -4.20
C VAL A 22 -3.39 4.19 -3.18
N LEU A 23 -2.67 3.06 -3.07
CA LEU A 23 -2.97 2.03 -2.07
C LEU A 23 -2.79 2.55 -0.63
N GLN A 24 -1.72 3.31 -0.36
CA GLN A 24 -1.52 3.95 0.94
C GLN A 24 -2.66 4.91 1.27
N SER A 25 -3.07 5.74 0.31
CA SER A 25 -4.16 6.70 0.49
C SER A 25 -5.51 6.01 0.70
N ALA A 26 -5.76 4.91 -0.03
CA ALA A 26 -7.02 4.15 0.08
C ALA A 26 -7.12 3.39 1.41
N LEU A 27 -6.01 2.89 1.92
CA LEU A 27 -5.96 2.09 3.15
C LEU A 27 -5.61 2.92 4.40
N GLY A 28 -5.26 4.20 4.23
CA GLY A 28 -4.66 5.02 5.30
C GLY A 28 -3.29 4.50 5.77
N LEU A 29 -2.62 3.69 4.95
CA LEU A 29 -1.40 3.00 5.34
C LEU A 29 -0.22 3.96 5.44
N THR A 30 0.47 3.92 6.59
CA THR A 30 1.73 4.64 6.82
C THR A 30 2.76 3.67 7.38
N ALA A 31 3.91 3.56 6.73
CA ALA A 31 5.02 2.73 7.19
C ALA A 31 6.15 3.63 7.70
N ASP A 32 6.48 3.51 8.99
CA ASP A 32 7.65 4.12 9.62
C ASP A 32 8.67 3.01 9.89
N VAL A 33 9.54 2.78 8.92
CA VAL A 33 10.59 1.75 9.01
C VAL A 33 11.61 2.06 10.11
N PRO A 34 12.13 3.29 10.26
CA PRO A 34 13.02 3.64 11.38
C PRO A 34 12.41 3.39 12.76
N ALA A 35 11.11 3.65 12.94
CA ALA A 35 10.40 3.39 14.19
C ALA A 35 9.84 1.96 14.28
N GLY A 36 9.99 1.14 13.24
CA GLY A 36 9.49 -0.23 13.18
C GLY A 36 7.96 -0.35 13.28
N THR A 37 7.21 0.63 12.77
CA THR A 37 5.75 0.66 12.91
C THR A 37 5.02 0.78 11.58
N ILE A 38 3.88 0.10 11.47
CA ILE A 38 2.94 0.23 10.35
C ILE A 38 1.57 0.61 10.91
N ALA A 39 1.04 1.76 10.50
CA ALA A 39 -0.32 2.17 10.80
C ALA A 39 -1.25 1.85 9.62
N ALA A 40 -2.39 1.23 9.89
CA ALA A 40 -3.40 0.91 8.88
C ALA A 40 -4.82 1.10 9.46
N PRO A 41 -5.35 2.33 9.48
CA PRO A 41 -6.66 2.61 10.06
C PRO A 41 -7.79 2.01 9.19
N PRO A 42 -8.76 1.31 9.79
CA PRO A 42 -9.80 0.58 9.06
C PRO A 42 -10.82 1.52 8.40
N THR A 43 -10.93 2.76 8.87
CA THR A 43 -11.98 3.71 8.44
C THR A 43 -11.95 4.02 6.95
N LEU A 44 -10.76 4.15 6.37
CA LEU A 44 -10.58 4.43 4.94
C LEU A 44 -10.71 3.15 4.12
N ALA A 45 -10.12 2.06 4.60
CA ALA A 45 -10.19 0.74 3.98
C ALA A 45 -11.64 0.25 3.76
N ARG A 46 -12.54 0.52 4.72
CA ARG A 46 -13.95 0.11 4.65
C ARG A 46 -14.71 0.72 3.46
N VAL A 47 -14.29 1.89 2.96
CA VAL A 47 -14.94 2.56 1.82
C VAL A 47 -14.65 1.83 0.50
N TYR A 48 -13.53 1.11 0.42
CA TYR A 48 -13.09 0.43 -0.80
C TYR A 48 -13.61 -1.02 -0.91
N GLY A 49 -14.37 -1.49 0.10
CA GLY A 49 -14.98 -2.82 0.09
C GLY A 49 -13.94 -3.94 0.10
N PRO A 50 -14.32 -5.20 -0.18
CA PRO A 50 -13.39 -6.30 -0.02
C PRO A 50 -12.18 -6.11 -0.94
N LEU A 51 -10.99 -6.00 -0.34
CA LEU A 51 -9.74 -5.66 -1.02
C LEU A 51 -8.63 -6.56 -0.50
N THR A 52 -7.84 -7.13 -1.41
CA THR A 52 -6.62 -7.87 -1.07
C THR A 52 -5.44 -7.24 -1.78
N VAL A 53 -4.43 -6.86 -1.01
CA VAL A 53 -3.19 -6.28 -1.51
C VAL A 53 -2.03 -7.18 -1.11
N ASN A 54 -1.26 -7.61 -2.11
CA ASN A 54 -0.12 -8.51 -1.95
C ASN A 54 1.11 -7.93 -2.64
N GLY A 55 2.29 -8.33 -2.19
CA GLY A 55 3.56 -7.98 -2.83
C GLY A 55 4.09 -6.58 -2.48
N LEU A 56 3.51 -5.93 -1.46
CA LEU A 56 4.13 -4.77 -0.82
C LEU A 56 5.41 -5.24 -0.12
N GLN A 57 6.45 -4.40 -0.17
CA GLN A 57 7.72 -4.65 0.51
C GLN A 57 8.00 -3.47 1.44
N VAL A 58 8.33 -3.76 2.70
CA VAL A 58 8.71 -2.80 3.73
C VAL A 58 9.96 -3.34 4.41
N ASP A 59 11.03 -2.56 4.44
CA ASP A 59 12.34 -2.98 4.95
C ASP A 59 12.93 -4.26 4.30
N GLY A 60 12.54 -4.54 3.05
CA GLY A 60 12.95 -5.76 2.34
C GLY A 60 12.04 -6.97 2.58
N ASP A 61 11.06 -6.83 3.46
CA ASP A 61 10.13 -7.89 3.85
C ASP A 61 8.71 -7.69 3.32
N ARG A 62 8.01 -8.81 3.14
CA ARG A 62 6.69 -8.82 2.49
C ARG A 62 5.58 -8.38 3.44
N LEU A 63 4.79 -7.44 2.96
CA LEU A 63 3.55 -6.98 3.59
C LEU A 63 2.34 -7.43 2.75
N ALA A 64 1.31 -7.93 3.43
CA ALA A 64 0.02 -8.25 2.83
C ALA A 64 -1.13 -7.67 3.65
N ILE A 65 -2.17 -7.20 2.96
CA ILE A 65 -3.32 -6.53 3.58
C ILE A 65 -4.59 -7.09 2.99
N THR A 66 -5.52 -7.49 3.85
CA THR A 66 -6.84 -7.96 3.45
C THR A 66 -7.89 -7.16 4.20
N VAL A 67 -8.85 -6.62 3.48
CA VAL A 67 -10.02 -5.94 4.01
C VAL A 67 -11.20 -6.81 3.58
N PRO A 68 -11.88 -7.54 4.48
CA PRO A 68 -13.09 -8.27 4.16
C PRO A 68 -14.28 -7.31 4.04
N ALA A 69 -15.44 -7.83 3.65
CA ALA A 69 -16.67 -7.06 3.49
C ALA A 69 -17.20 -6.43 4.81
N ASP A 70 -16.71 -6.90 5.97
CA ASP A 70 -16.99 -6.32 7.28
C ASP A 70 -16.26 -4.97 7.48
N GLY A 71 -15.20 -4.72 6.72
CA GLY A 71 -14.36 -3.53 6.79
C GLY A 71 -13.19 -3.65 7.76
N THR A 72 -12.93 -4.84 8.30
CA THR A 72 -11.84 -5.05 9.26
C THR A 72 -10.50 -5.16 8.53
N ALA A 73 -9.60 -4.20 8.66
CA ALA A 73 -8.28 -4.32 8.05
C ALA A 73 -7.44 -5.40 8.76
N GLN A 74 -7.10 -6.46 8.04
CA GLN A 74 -6.17 -7.50 8.46
C GLN A 74 -4.82 -7.27 7.78
N VAL A 75 -3.77 -7.13 8.56
CA VAL A 75 -2.41 -6.88 8.06
C VAL A 75 -1.50 -8.03 8.48
N THR A 76 -0.82 -8.62 7.50
CA THR A 76 0.25 -9.59 7.74
C THR A 76 1.58 -8.88 7.49
N ALA A 77 2.30 -8.60 8.57
CA ALA A 77 3.59 -7.91 8.57
C ALA A 77 4.72 -8.87 8.98
N PRO A 78 5.97 -8.57 8.57
CA PRO A 78 7.15 -9.33 8.99
C PRO A 78 7.46 -9.21 10.48
N GLU A 79 8.22 -10.18 10.98
CA GLU A 79 8.73 -10.22 12.34
C GLU A 79 9.64 -9.01 12.60
N GLY A 80 9.22 -8.12 13.50
CA GLY A 80 9.96 -6.87 13.81
C GLY A 80 9.19 -5.58 13.51
N LEU A 81 8.08 -5.64 12.78
CA LEU A 81 7.20 -4.49 12.58
C LEU A 81 5.96 -4.57 13.47
N THR A 82 5.72 -3.52 14.24
CA THR A 82 4.51 -3.38 15.06
C THR A 82 3.39 -2.81 14.21
N VAL A 83 2.30 -3.56 14.05
CA VAL A 83 1.12 -3.12 13.31
C VAL A 83 0.10 -2.50 14.26
N THR A 84 -0.31 -1.26 13.95
CA THR A 84 -1.38 -0.56 14.67
C THR A 84 -2.56 -0.35 13.73
N THR A 85 -3.65 -1.07 14.01
CA THR A 85 -4.97 -0.87 13.39
C THR A 85 -5.89 -0.24 14.42
N ALA A 86 -5.74 1.07 14.65
CA ALA A 86 -6.58 1.84 15.57
C ALA A 86 -7.83 2.38 14.86
#